data_AF-A0A351DN97-F1
#
_entry.id   AF-A0A351DN97-F1
#
_cell.length_a   1.000
_cell.length_b   1.000
_cell.length_c   1.000
_cell.angle_alpha   90.00
_cell.angle_beta   90.00
_cell.angle_gamma   90.00
#
_symmetry.space_group_name_H-M   'P 1'
#
loop_
_entity.id
_entity.type
_entity.pdbx_description
1 polymer ?
#
loop_
_entity_poly.entity_id
_entity_poly.type
_entity_poly.pdbx_seq_one_letter_code
_entity_poly.pdbx_strand_id
1 'polypeptide(L)'
;MSERLQKALARAGYGSRRMLETAITEGRVSVNGAIAVLGTKVEKDDKVIFDGKPVPAEKLFEQARLVIAYHKPEGEVCTRNDPEGRPTIFDRLPKIAQGRWIAVGRLDINTSGLIVLTTDGELANRLMHPSNEVDREYLVRVHGDVREEHIKQLVEGVILDDGPARFTDVVRHPEADLDRRNQWFYVALMEGRNREVRRLWESQGFQVNRLKRVRYGCIFLPSFLKQGHFVELGQKEVDDLVKLVDLPTLPVPKMTPQELKDVRRRLSKKASSRRPQSSAKKSATSRGRPSDRGR
;
A
#
# COMPACT_ATOMS: atom_id res chain seq x y z
N MET A 1 30.86 -4.39 6.01
CA MET A 1 29.75 -4.18 6.97
C MET A 1 28.85 -5.39 6.89
N SER A 2 28.75 -6.15 7.99
CA SER A 2 27.98 -7.39 8.03
C SER A 2 26.49 -7.11 8.27
N GLU A 3 25.61 -7.86 7.60
CA GLU A 3 24.16 -7.76 7.73
C GLU A 3 23.56 -9.12 8.11
N ARG A 4 22.45 -9.14 8.87
CA ARG A 4 21.73 -10.39 9.15
C ARG A 4 21.31 -11.10 7.85
N LEU A 5 21.59 -12.40 7.75
CA LEU A 5 21.37 -13.22 6.56
C LEU A 5 19.92 -13.15 6.04
N GLN A 6 18.92 -13.22 6.93
CA GLN A 6 17.51 -13.11 6.53
C GLN A 6 17.14 -11.73 5.98
N LYS A 7 17.85 -10.66 6.39
CA LYS A 7 17.64 -9.30 5.88
C LYS A 7 18.23 -9.19 4.47
N ALA A 8 19.45 -9.69 4.26
CA ALA A 8 20.09 -9.72 2.95
C ALA A 8 19.28 -10.54 1.93
N LEU A 9 18.87 -11.77 2.30
CA LEU A 9 18.05 -12.63 1.43
C LEU A 9 16.67 -12.03 1.13
N ALA A 10 16.04 -11.38 2.11
CA ALA A 10 14.75 -10.72 1.91
C ALA A 10 14.86 -9.53 0.96
N ARG A 11 15.94 -8.74 1.06
CA ARG A 11 16.25 -7.64 0.13
C ARG A 11 16.50 -8.17 -1.28
N ALA A 12 17.22 -9.28 -1.41
CA ALA A 12 17.49 -9.94 -2.67
C ALA A 12 16.24 -10.59 -3.32
N GLY A 13 15.12 -10.67 -2.60
CA GLY A 13 13.82 -11.10 -3.12
C GLY A 13 13.48 -12.58 -2.88
N TYR A 14 14.25 -13.29 -2.05
CA TYR A 14 14.05 -14.73 -1.80
C TYR A 14 12.88 -15.04 -0.85
N GLY A 15 12.31 -14.05 -0.19
CA GLY A 15 11.16 -14.26 0.68
C GLY A 15 10.87 -13.12 1.65
N SER A 16 9.94 -13.38 2.58
CA SER A 16 9.77 -12.54 3.77
C SER A 16 10.84 -12.91 4.80
N ARG A 17 11.18 -11.97 5.70
CA ARG A 17 12.16 -12.25 6.76
C ARG A 17 11.78 -13.46 7.63
N ARG A 18 10.50 -13.58 8.00
CA ARG A 18 9.99 -14.70 8.82
C ARG A 18 10.07 -16.05 8.10
N MET A 19 9.72 -16.06 6.81
CA MET A 19 9.86 -17.27 5.98
C MET A 19 11.33 -17.68 5.86
N LEU A 20 12.25 -16.72 5.72
CA LEU A 20 13.68 -16.99 5.65
C LEU A 20 14.27 -17.40 7.00
N GLU A 21 13.78 -16.87 8.12
CA GLU A 21 14.15 -17.34 9.47
C GLU A 21 13.74 -18.80 9.68
N THR A 22 12.56 -19.18 9.17
CA THR A 22 12.11 -20.58 9.17
C THR A 22 13.04 -21.44 8.31
N ALA A 23 13.34 -21.01 7.08
CA ALA A 23 14.24 -21.74 6.17
C ALA A 23 15.67 -21.90 6.72
N ILE A 24 16.18 -20.89 7.44
CA ILE A 24 17.48 -20.97 8.13
C ILE A 24 17.43 -22.02 9.23
N THR A 25 16.36 -22.03 10.04
CA THR A 25 16.18 -23.02 11.13
C THR A 25 16.02 -24.44 10.59
N GLU A 26 15.43 -24.60 9.41
CA GLU A 26 15.30 -25.87 8.68
C GLU A 26 16.61 -26.32 8.00
N GLY A 27 17.71 -25.56 8.13
CA GLY A 27 19.01 -25.91 7.56
C GLY A 27 19.10 -25.75 6.03
N ARG A 28 18.16 -25.02 5.42
CA ARG A 28 18.06 -24.85 3.96
C ARG A 28 18.98 -23.76 3.39
N VAL A 29 19.71 -23.07 4.27
CA VAL A 29 20.60 -21.97 3.92
C VAL A 29 21.99 -22.28 4.45
N SER A 30 23.01 -22.15 3.60
CA SER A 30 24.40 -22.26 4.01
C SER A 30 25.20 -21.03 3.61
N VAL A 31 26.23 -20.72 4.40
CA VAL A 31 27.17 -19.63 4.20
C VAL A 31 28.57 -20.22 4.26
N ASN A 32 29.36 -20.04 3.19
CA ASN A 32 30.72 -20.57 3.06
C ASN A 32 30.83 -22.09 3.32
N GLY A 33 29.79 -22.84 2.94
CA GLY A 33 29.74 -24.29 3.10
C GLY A 33 29.21 -24.78 4.46
N ALA A 34 29.01 -23.90 5.44
CA ALA A 34 28.41 -24.25 6.74
C ALA A 34 26.91 -23.91 6.77
N ILE A 35 26.09 -24.78 7.37
CA ILE A 35 24.66 -24.51 7.59
C ILE A 35 24.52 -23.27 8.47
N ALA A 36 23.73 -22.30 8.02
CA ALA A 36 23.49 -21.06 8.76
C ALA A 36 22.54 -21.30 9.93
N VAL A 37 22.67 -20.49 10.98
CA VAL A 37 21.77 -20.49 12.14
C VAL A 37 21.09 -19.14 12.29
N LEU A 38 20.02 -19.07 13.09
CA LEU A 38 19.36 -17.80 13.36
C LEU A 38 20.34 -16.79 13.97
N GLY A 39 20.43 -15.61 13.35
CA GLY A 39 21.37 -14.56 13.75
C GLY A 39 22.67 -14.52 12.95
N THR A 40 22.94 -15.53 12.10
CA THR A 40 24.07 -15.48 11.14
C THR A 40 24.07 -14.18 10.37
N LYS A 41 25.24 -13.56 10.27
CA LYS A 41 25.48 -12.37 9.46
C LYS A 41 26.28 -12.74 8.22
N VAL A 42 26.13 -11.96 7.17
CA VAL A 42 26.84 -12.11 5.89
C VAL A 42 27.52 -10.83 5.46
N GLU A 43 28.65 -10.98 4.80
CA GLU A 43 29.48 -9.95 4.17
C GLU A 43 29.60 -10.17 2.66
N LYS A 44 30.17 -9.19 1.95
CA LYS A 44 30.17 -9.15 0.47
C LYS A 44 30.84 -10.36 -0.17
N ASP A 45 31.86 -10.91 0.47
CA ASP A 45 32.66 -12.01 -0.06
C ASP A 45 32.11 -13.38 0.36
N ASP A 46 31.06 -13.41 1.19
CA ASP A 46 30.44 -14.65 1.62
C ASP A 46 29.66 -15.34 0.50
N LYS A 47 29.86 -16.65 0.38
CA LYS A 47 29.12 -17.49 -0.55
C LYS A 47 27.87 -18.03 0.13
N VAL A 48 26.73 -17.51 -0.26
CA VAL A 48 25.42 -17.94 0.26
C VAL A 48 24.76 -18.92 -0.70
N ILE A 49 24.25 -20.02 -0.17
CA ILE A 49 23.44 -21.01 -0.90
C ILE A 49 22.07 -21.08 -0.23
N PHE A 50 21.00 -20.98 -1.02
CA PHE A 50 19.62 -21.12 -0.57
C PHE A 50 18.93 -22.22 -1.38
N ASP A 51 18.38 -23.24 -0.72
CA ASP A 51 17.76 -24.41 -1.36
C ASP A 51 18.67 -25.07 -2.41
N GLY A 52 19.96 -25.22 -2.08
CA GLY A 52 20.96 -25.83 -2.96
C GLY A 52 21.41 -24.96 -4.14
N LYS A 53 20.90 -23.72 -4.28
CA LYS A 53 21.28 -22.80 -5.36
C LYS A 53 22.13 -21.64 -4.83
N PRO A 54 23.25 -21.30 -5.48
CA PRO A 54 24.02 -20.12 -5.14
C PRO A 54 23.19 -18.85 -5.27
N VAL A 55 23.30 -17.98 -4.27
CA VAL A 55 22.71 -16.65 -4.29
C VAL A 55 23.78 -15.67 -4.79
N PRO A 56 23.54 -14.94 -5.90
CA PRO A 56 24.51 -13.98 -6.41
C PRO A 56 24.82 -12.88 -5.38
N ALA A 57 26.11 -12.61 -5.15
CA ALA A 57 26.54 -11.61 -4.18
C ALA A 57 26.05 -10.21 -4.55
N GLU A 58 25.96 -9.91 -5.85
CA GLU A 58 25.42 -8.65 -6.35
C GLU A 58 23.99 -8.46 -5.88
N LYS A 59 23.14 -9.49 -5.96
CA LYS A 59 21.75 -9.41 -5.47
C LYS A 59 21.65 -9.22 -3.95
N LEU A 60 22.63 -9.72 -3.20
CA LEU A 60 22.65 -9.57 -1.76
C LEU A 60 23.05 -8.16 -1.35
N PHE A 61 24.01 -7.52 -2.04
CA PHE A 61 24.63 -6.29 -1.57
C PHE A 61 24.43 -5.06 -2.46
N GLU A 62 23.91 -5.21 -3.68
CA GLU A 62 23.51 -4.10 -4.53
C GLU A 62 22.29 -3.39 -3.92
N GLN A 63 22.42 -2.08 -3.75
CA GLN A 63 21.41 -1.25 -3.11
C GLN A 63 20.78 -0.33 -4.16
N ALA A 64 19.66 -0.76 -4.69
CA ALA A 64 18.78 0.06 -5.51
C ALA A 64 17.46 0.32 -4.78
N ARG A 65 17.00 1.57 -4.81
CA ARG A 65 15.77 1.98 -4.14
C ARG A 65 14.74 2.39 -5.19
N LEU A 66 13.79 1.50 -5.44
CA LEU A 66 12.58 1.84 -6.19
C LEU A 66 11.50 2.27 -5.21
N VAL A 67 10.76 3.32 -5.58
CA VAL A 67 9.58 3.78 -4.84
C VAL A 67 8.47 4.09 -5.84
N ILE A 68 7.25 3.64 -5.53
CA ILE A 68 6.06 3.92 -6.33
C ILE A 68 4.97 4.53 -5.44
N ALA A 69 4.22 5.46 -6.01
CA ALA A 69 2.95 5.91 -5.46
C ALA A 69 1.82 5.12 -6.13
N TYR A 70 1.08 4.33 -5.34
CA TYR A 70 -0.07 3.57 -5.81
C TYR A 70 -1.37 4.22 -5.35
N HIS A 71 -2.31 4.42 -6.27
CA HIS A 71 -3.67 4.84 -5.92
C HIS A 71 -4.52 3.62 -5.62
N LYS A 72 -4.51 3.18 -4.36
CA LYS A 72 -5.29 2.03 -3.90
C LYS A 72 -6.79 2.28 -4.10
N PRO A 73 -7.53 1.38 -4.77
CA PRO A 73 -8.99 1.39 -4.78
C PRO A 73 -9.57 0.80 -3.48
N GLU A 74 -10.85 1.06 -3.22
CA GLU A 74 -11.62 0.25 -2.28
C GLU A 74 -11.71 -1.21 -2.77
N GLY A 75 -11.86 -2.16 -1.84
CA GLY A 75 -11.98 -3.59 -2.12
C GLY A 75 -10.66 -4.35 -2.27
N GLU A 76 -9.50 -3.68 -2.19
CA GLU A 76 -8.19 -4.34 -2.15
C GLU A 76 -7.61 -4.35 -0.73
N VAL A 77 -6.97 -5.46 -0.36
CA VAL A 77 -6.30 -5.63 0.93
C VAL A 77 -4.79 -5.37 0.84
N CYS A 78 -4.21 -4.78 1.89
CA CYS A 78 -2.78 -4.52 2.01
C CYS A 78 -2.02 -5.71 2.64
N THR A 79 -2.20 -6.91 2.09
CA THR A 79 -1.47 -8.13 2.49
C THR A 79 -0.92 -8.86 1.27
N ARG A 80 0.15 -9.62 1.45
CA ARG A 80 0.75 -10.46 0.40
C ARG A 80 0.03 -11.78 0.20
N ASN A 81 -0.57 -12.28 1.26
CA ASN A 81 -1.34 -13.51 1.26
C ASN A 81 -2.62 -13.23 2.03
N ASP A 82 -3.75 -13.37 1.35
CA ASP A 82 -5.07 -13.21 1.94
C ASP A 82 -5.76 -14.59 1.96
N PRO A 83 -6.01 -15.18 3.13
CA PRO A 83 -6.63 -16.51 3.22
C PRO A 83 -8.02 -16.60 2.57
N GLU A 84 -8.74 -15.49 2.51
CA GLU A 84 -10.08 -15.39 1.89
C GLU A 84 -10.02 -15.17 0.36
N GLY A 85 -8.81 -15.10 -0.22
CA GLY A 85 -8.62 -14.92 -1.66
C GLY A 85 -9.03 -13.55 -2.19
N ARG A 86 -9.13 -12.52 -1.33
CA ARG A 86 -9.49 -11.16 -1.75
C ARG A 86 -8.38 -10.52 -2.59
N PRO A 87 -8.72 -9.62 -3.52
CA PRO A 87 -7.73 -8.90 -4.33
C PRO A 87 -6.73 -8.13 -3.48
N THR A 88 -5.45 -8.23 -3.81
CA THR A 88 -4.39 -7.52 -3.07
C THR A 88 -3.84 -6.35 -3.86
N ILE A 89 -3.27 -5.37 -3.14
CA ILE A 89 -2.56 -4.24 -3.77
C ILE A 89 -1.36 -4.72 -4.61
N PHE A 90 -0.81 -5.91 -4.34
CA PHE A 90 0.38 -6.44 -5.01
C PHE A 90 0.07 -7.05 -6.37
N ASP A 91 -1.19 -7.44 -6.62
CA ASP A 91 -1.58 -8.13 -7.84
C ASP A 91 -1.34 -7.30 -9.12
N ARG A 92 -1.39 -5.97 -9.00
CA ARG A 92 -1.27 -5.03 -10.14
C ARG A 92 0.13 -4.46 -10.32
N LEU A 93 1.03 -4.74 -9.39
CA LEU A 93 2.36 -4.17 -9.39
C LEU A 93 3.25 -4.85 -10.44
N PRO A 94 4.28 -4.17 -10.94
CA PRO A 94 5.25 -4.80 -11.83
C PRO A 94 5.98 -5.91 -11.08
N LYS A 95 6.37 -6.95 -11.83
CA LYS A 95 7.48 -7.78 -11.40
C LYS A 95 8.74 -6.94 -11.52
N ILE A 96 9.61 -7.03 -10.53
CA ILE A 96 10.91 -6.38 -10.52
C ILE A 96 12.00 -7.44 -10.57
N ALA A 97 13.09 -7.15 -11.25
CA ALA A 97 14.19 -8.11 -11.45
C ALA A 97 14.89 -8.52 -10.15
N GLN A 98 14.98 -7.58 -9.20
CA GLN A 98 15.61 -7.78 -7.90
C GLN A 98 14.69 -7.31 -6.77
N GLY A 99 14.63 -8.07 -5.69
CA GLY A 99 13.89 -7.71 -4.49
C GLY A 99 12.37 -7.88 -4.60
N ARG A 100 11.64 -7.14 -3.76
CA ARG A 100 10.17 -7.24 -3.66
C ARG A 100 9.54 -5.92 -3.20
N TRP A 101 8.31 -5.65 -3.63
CA TRP A 101 7.55 -4.48 -3.15
C TRP A 101 7.16 -4.55 -1.67
N ILE A 102 7.43 -3.51 -0.91
CA ILE A 102 7.09 -3.40 0.52
C ILE A 102 6.13 -2.23 0.63
N ALA A 103 4.93 -2.48 1.13
CA ALA A 103 3.96 -1.41 1.38
C ALA A 103 4.41 -0.59 2.60
N VAL A 104 4.37 0.73 2.46
CA VAL A 104 4.57 1.67 3.57
C VAL A 104 3.22 1.87 4.27
N GLY A 105 3.05 1.10 5.33
CA GLY A 105 1.83 1.04 6.11
C GLY A 105 0.73 0.24 5.41
N ARG A 106 -0.49 0.42 5.90
CA ARG A 106 -1.70 -0.23 5.37
C ARG A 106 -2.81 0.79 5.22
N LEU A 107 -3.75 0.49 4.33
CA LEU A 107 -5.04 1.14 4.26
C LEU A 107 -6.11 0.05 4.38
N ASP A 108 -7.20 0.36 5.08
CA ASP A 108 -8.33 -0.55 5.21
C ASP A 108 -8.91 -0.91 3.83
N ILE A 109 -9.61 -2.03 3.76
CA ILE A 109 -10.25 -2.50 2.52
C ILE A 109 -11.22 -1.45 1.95
N ASN A 110 -11.94 -0.72 2.82
CA ASN A 110 -12.89 0.35 2.48
C ASN A 110 -12.26 1.75 2.48
N THR A 111 -10.94 1.84 2.39
CA THR A 111 -10.21 3.10 2.29
C THR A 111 -9.44 3.14 0.97
N SER A 112 -9.59 4.24 0.24
CA SER A 112 -8.90 4.49 -1.03
C SER A 112 -7.71 5.44 -0.85
N GLY A 113 -6.96 5.67 -1.92
CA GLY A 113 -5.98 6.74 -2.00
C GLY A 113 -4.54 6.25 -2.01
N LEU A 114 -3.62 7.16 -1.64
CA LEU A 114 -2.20 6.96 -1.77
C LEU A 114 -1.68 5.85 -0.84
N ILE A 115 -0.97 4.89 -1.40
CA ILE A 115 -0.07 4.02 -0.66
C ILE A 115 1.29 4.02 -1.34
N VAL A 116 2.33 4.35 -0.58
CA VAL A 116 3.71 4.28 -1.04
C VAL A 116 4.17 2.83 -0.95
N LEU A 117 4.84 2.33 -1.98
CA LEU A 117 5.55 1.06 -1.92
C LEU A 117 7.01 1.25 -2.32
N THR A 118 7.90 0.47 -1.71
CA THR A 118 9.34 0.54 -1.99
C THR A 118 9.98 -0.84 -2.01
N THR A 119 11.13 -0.98 -2.67
CA THR A 119 11.99 -2.17 -2.54
C THR A 119 12.88 -2.12 -1.29
N ASP A 120 13.01 -0.97 -0.65
CA ASP A 120 13.86 -0.75 0.51
C ASP A 120 13.09 -0.96 1.82
N GLY A 121 13.40 -2.06 2.51
CA GLY A 121 12.77 -2.39 3.78
C GLY A 121 13.14 -1.46 4.93
N GLU A 122 14.31 -0.81 4.87
CA GLU A 122 14.72 0.17 5.88
C GLU A 122 13.91 1.45 5.73
N LEU A 123 13.78 1.97 4.51
CA LEU A 123 12.91 3.12 4.21
C LEU A 123 11.46 2.85 4.63
N ALA A 124 10.92 1.68 4.26
CA ALA A 124 9.56 1.32 4.65
C ALA A 124 9.39 1.28 6.17
N ASN A 125 10.35 0.67 6.89
CA ASN A 125 10.31 0.59 8.34
C ASN A 125 10.34 1.97 8.99
N ARG A 126 11.27 2.85 8.57
CA ARG A 126 11.36 4.20 9.15
C ARG A 126 10.13 5.04 8.83
N LEU A 127 9.63 5.02 7.60
CA LEU A 127 8.41 5.77 7.25
C LEU A 127 7.16 5.31 8.03
N MET A 128 7.12 4.04 8.45
CA MET A 128 6.03 3.49 9.25
C MET A 128 6.20 3.68 10.76
N HIS A 129 7.43 3.86 11.24
CA HIS A 129 7.70 3.88 12.66
C HIS A 129 7.12 5.16 13.30
N PRO A 130 6.34 5.05 14.40
CA PRO A 130 5.69 6.22 15.02
C PRO A 130 6.66 7.33 15.43
N SER A 131 7.89 6.98 15.84
CA SER A 131 8.90 7.96 16.29
C SER A 131 9.32 8.97 15.22
N ASN A 132 9.07 8.69 13.94
CA ASN A 132 9.43 9.60 12.85
C ASN A 132 8.27 10.53 12.47
N GLU A 133 7.10 10.37 13.11
CA GLU A 133 5.96 11.29 13.04
C GLU A 133 5.56 11.71 11.62
N VAL A 134 5.80 10.82 10.64
CA VAL A 134 5.54 11.11 9.23
C VAL A 134 4.06 11.36 9.06
N ASP A 135 3.72 12.54 8.58
CA ASP A 135 2.33 12.97 8.53
C ASP A 135 1.55 12.30 7.40
N ARG A 136 0.25 12.10 7.63
CA ARG A 136 -0.70 11.52 6.68
C ARG A 136 -1.91 12.41 6.60
N GLU A 137 -2.30 12.75 5.37
CA GLU A 137 -3.46 13.58 5.12
C GLU A 137 -4.56 12.78 4.41
N TYR A 138 -5.78 12.95 4.88
CA TYR A 138 -6.95 12.29 4.36
C TYR A 138 -8.01 13.30 3.94
N LEU A 139 -8.61 13.06 2.78
CA LEU A 139 -9.89 13.62 2.41
C LEU A 139 -10.99 12.70 2.93
N VAL A 140 -11.83 13.22 3.81
CA VAL A 140 -12.86 12.46 4.51
C VAL A 140 -14.24 13.07 4.26
N ARG A 141 -15.23 12.22 3.96
CA ARG A 141 -16.64 12.63 3.88
C ARG A 141 -17.37 12.17 5.13
N VAL A 142 -17.84 13.13 5.91
CA VAL A 142 -18.49 12.92 7.20
C VAL A 142 -19.98 13.17 7.07
N HIS A 143 -20.79 12.34 7.73
CA HIS A 143 -22.23 12.51 7.82
C HIS A 143 -22.63 13.09 9.18
N GLY A 144 -23.26 14.27 9.17
CA GLY A 144 -23.74 14.99 10.34
C GLY A 144 -23.62 16.51 10.21
N ASP A 145 -24.10 17.22 11.21
CA ASP A 145 -23.93 18.67 11.37
C ASP A 145 -22.62 18.95 12.13
N VAL A 146 -21.51 19.03 11.39
CA VAL A 146 -20.20 19.25 12.00
C VAL A 146 -19.99 20.74 12.25
N ARG A 147 -20.17 21.14 13.51
CA ARG A 147 -19.88 22.49 14.03
C ARG A 147 -18.41 22.67 14.41
N GLU A 148 -17.98 23.93 14.50
CA GLU A 148 -16.62 24.31 14.88
C GLU A 148 -16.19 23.79 16.26
N GLU A 149 -17.13 23.63 17.20
CA GLU A 149 -16.86 23.05 18.52
C GLU A 149 -16.35 21.60 18.43
N HIS A 150 -16.91 20.79 17.53
CA HIS A 150 -16.46 19.42 17.30
C HIS A 150 -15.06 19.38 16.67
N ILE A 151 -14.81 20.29 15.72
CA ILE A 151 -13.50 20.42 15.08
C ILE A 151 -12.44 20.76 16.13
N LYS A 152 -12.75 21.73 17.01
CA LYS A 152 -11.88 22.12 18.12
C LYS A 152 -11.59 20.93 19.05
N GLN A 153 -12.61 20.17 19.46
CA GLN A 153 -12.44 18.98 20.30
C GLN A 153 -11.56 17.91 19.64
N LEU A 154 -11.73 17.69 18.34
CA LEU A 154 -10.92 16.73 17.58
C LEU A 154 -9.44 17.13 17.46
N VAL A 155 -9.15 18.43 17.46
CA VAL A 155 -7.78 18.98 17.41
C VAL A 155 -7.16 19.05 18.81
N GLU A 156 -7.92 19.42 19.84
CA GLU A 156 -7.46 19.41 21.24
C GLU A 156 -7.19 17.98 21.72
N GLY A 157 -8.01 17.03 21.27
CA GLY A 157 -7.84 15.60 21.47
C GLY A 157 -8.98 14.98 22.28
N VAL A 158 -9.18 13.69 22.03
CA VAL A 158 -10.26 12.87 22.58
C VAL A 158 -9.69 11.56 23.12
N ILE A 159 -10.43 10.91 24.01
CA ILE A 159 -10.08 9.58 24.51
C ILE A 159 -10.75 8.52 23.63
N LEU A 160 -9.94 7.66 23.03
CA LEU A 160 -10.38 6.44 22.35
C LEU A 160 -10.06 5.22 23.22
N ASP A 161 -10.61 4.05 22.87
CA ASP A 161 -10.43 2.80 23.64
C ASP A 161 -8.95 2.39 23.85
N ASP A 162 -8.08 2.73 22.90
CA ASP A 162 -6.64 2.45 22.91
C ASP A 162 -5.80 3.67 23.33
N GLY A 163 -6.42 4.70 23.93
CA GLY A 163 -5.74 5.88 24.49
C GLY A 163 -6.09 7.20 23.80
N PRO A 164 -5.48 8.33 24.24
CA PRO A 164 -5.73 9.66 23.67
C PRO A 164 -5.36 9.72 22.19
N ALA A 165 -6.12 10.47 21.40
CA ALA A 165 -5.88 10.69 19.97
C ALA A 165 -6.38 12.09 19.56
N ARG A 166 -5.78 12.66 18.52
CA ARG A 166 -6.21 13.95 17.95
C ARG A 166 -5.86 14.04 16.48
N PHE A 167 -6.59 14.88 15.74
CA PHE A 167 -6.08 15.38 14.46
C PHE A 167 -5.04 16.47 14.72
N THR A 168 -3.99 16.52 13.90
CA THR A 168 -3.06 17.65 13.94
C THR A 168 -3.63 18.87 13.22
N ASP A 169 -4.49 18.63 12.23
CA ASP A 169 -5.19 19.67 11.50
C ASP A 169 -6.51 19.12 10.94
N VAL A 170 -7.53 19.98 10.89
CA VAL A 170 -8.85 19.70 10.35
C VAL A 170 -9.32 20.92 9.57
N VAL A 171 -9.36 20.79 8.25
CA VAL A 171 -9.76 21.87 7.35
C VAL A 171 -11.01 21.45 6.61
N ARG A 172 -12.06 22.26 6.74
CA ARG A 172 -13.29 22.08 5.95
C ARG A 172 -12.98 22.31 4.48
N HIS A 173 -13.47 21.44 3.60
CA HIS A 173 -13.28 21.60 2.16
C HIS A 173 -13.91 22.93 1.70
N PRO A 174 -13.24 23.76 0.86
CA PRO A 174 -13.75 25.08 0.46
C PRO A 174 -15.12 25.03 -0.22
N GLU A 175 -15.38 23.95 -0.97
CA GLU A 175 -16.66 23.70 -1.65
C GLU A 175 -17.66 22.91 -0.79
N ALA A 176 -17.44 22.82 0.52
CA ALA A 176 -18.38 22.14 1.42
C ALA A 176 -19.67 22.95 1.54
N ASP A 177 -20.77 22.36 1.11
CA ASP A 177 -22.11 22.88 1.31
C ASP A 177 -22.53 22.62 2.78
N LEU A 178 -22.65 23.70 3.56
CA LEU A 178 -22.97 23.64 4.99
C LEU A 178 -24.40 23.13 5.24
N ASP A 179 -25.30 23.33 4.28
CA ASP A 179 -26.70 22.90 4.39
C ASP A 179 -26.86 21.40 4.12
N ARG A 180 -25.81 20.74 3.62
CA ARG A 180 -25.80 19.29 3.41
C ARG A 180 -25.33 18.55 4.65
N ARG A 181 -26.04 17.45 4.95
CA ARG A 181 -25.61 16.47 5.95
C ARG A 181 -24.30 15.75 5.62
N ASN A 182 -23.80 15.81 4.38
CA ASN A 182 -22.53 15.20 4.01
C ASN A 182 -21.52 16.30 3.70
N GLN A 183 -20.50 16.42 4.55
CA GLN A 183 -19.48 17.46 4.47
C GLN A 183 -18.10 16.84 4.27
N TRP A 184 -17.24 17.52 3.53
CA TRP A 184 -15.87 17.08 3.25
C TRP A 184 -14.86 17.84 4.09
N PHE A 185 -13.86 17.14 4.60
CA PHE A 185 -12.76 17.69 5.37
C PHE A 185 -11.43 17.11 4.88
N TYR A 186 -10.39 17.93 4.93
CA TYR A 186 -9.01 17.47 4.98
C TYR A 186 -8.65 17.29 6.45
N VAL A 187 -8.07 16.13 6.80
CA VAL A 187 -7.60 15.85 8.16
C VAL A 187 -6.20 15.28 8.13
N ALA A 188 -5.36 15.70 9.08
CA ALA A 188 -3.98 15.27 9.19
C ALA A 188 -3.70 14.52 10.50
N LEU A 189 -2.83 13.51 10.43
CA LEU A 189 -2.37 12.68 11.55
C LEU A 189 -0.87 12.41 11.44
N MET A 190 -0.17 12.36 12.58
CA MET A 190 1.25 11.97 12.67
C MET A 190 1.46 10.51 13.10
N GLU A 191 0.38 9.82 13.49
CA GLU A 191 0.36 8.38 13.73
C GLU A 191 -0.59 7.65 12.76
N GLY A 192 -0.80 6.36 12.98
CA GLY A 192 -1.54 5.49 12.06
C GLY A 192 -2.14 4.29 12.76
N ARG A 193 -2.84 4.53 13.88
CA ARG A 193 -3.53 3.48 14.63
C ARG A 193 -4.67 2.88 13.81
N ASN A 194 -5.14 1.70 14.21
CA ASN A 194 -6.20 1.01 13.47
C ASN A 194 -7.44 1.90 13.38
N ARG A 195 -7.90 2.17 12.15
CA ARG A 195 -9.13 2.94 11.84
C ARG A 195 -9.21 4.32 12.52
N GLU A 196 -8.07 4.91 12.85
CA GLU A 196 -7.96 6.09 13.70
C GLU A 196 -8.82 7.28 13.25
N VAL A 197 -8.74 7.66 11.97
CA VAL A 197 -9.58 8.75 11.41
C VAL A 197 -11.07 8.50 11.67
N ARG A 198 -11.53 7.25 11.51
CA ARG A 198 -12.95 6.91 11.70
C ARG A 198 -13.34 7.01 13.16
N ARG A 199 -12.50 6.47 14.05
CA ARG A 199 -12.75 6.49 15.50
C ARG A 199 -12.74 7.90 16.07
N LEU A 200 -11.88 8.77 15.57
CA LEU A 200 -11.90 10.20 15.92
C LEU A 200 -13.25 10.84 15.59
N TRP A 201 -13.73 10.72 14.35
CA TRP A 201 -15.06 11.25 13.97
C TRP A 201 -16.21 10.57 14.74
N GLU A 202 -16.14 9.26 14.96
CA GLU A 202 -17.15 8.48 15.69
C GLU A 202 -17.23 8.90 17.17
N SER A 203 -16.11 9.30 17.79
CA SER A 203 -16.10 9.83 19.17
C SER A 203 -16.95 11.09 19.35
N GLN A 204 -17.19 11.82 18.26
CA GLN A 204 -18.01 13.02 18.21
C GLN A 204 -19.43 12.73 17.69
N GLY A 205 -19.80 11.46 17.56
CA GLY A 205 -21.11 11.04 17.05
C GLY A 205 -21.26 11.09 15.52
N PHE A 206 -20.16 11.24 14.77
CA PHE A 206 -20.21 11.34 13.31
C PHE A 206 -19.78 10.06 12.60
N GLN A 207 -20.40 9.79 11.45
CA GLN A 207 -20.08 8.64 10.61
C GLN A 207 -19.22 9.04 9.41
N VAL A 208 -18.17 8.25 9.14
CA VAL A 208 -17.31 8.44 7.96
C VAL A 208 -17.79 7.61 6.78
N ASN A 209 -18.35 8.29 5.78
CA ASN A 209 -18.90 7.68 4.57
C ASN A 209 -17.84 7.34 3.52
N ARG A 210 -16.84 8.22 3.36
CA ARG A 210 -15.71 7.99 2.46
C ARG A 210 -14.42 8.45 3.10
N LEU A 211 -13.35 7.70 2.85
CA LEU A 211 -12.03 8.02 3.33
C LEU A 211 -11.01 7.77 2.21
N LYS A 212 -10.23 8.79 1.91
CA LYS A 212 -9.20 8.75 0.88
C LYS A 212 -7.92 9.36 1.41
N ARG A 213 -6.82 8.59 1.48
CA ARG A 213 -5.51 9.18 1.79
C ARG A 213 -5.01 9.97 0.59
N VAL A 214 -4.78 11.26 0.76
CA VAL A 214 -4.34 12.16 -0.32
C VAL A 214 -2.86 12.50 -0.22
N ARG A 215 -2.23 12.29 0.93
CA ARG A 215 -0.80 12.56 1.14
C ARG A 215 -0.16 11.63 2.17
N TYR A 216 1.14 11.38 2.00
CA TYR A 216 1.98 10.66 2.94
C TYR A 216 3.37 11.30 2.96
N GLY A 217 3.73 11.97 4.04
CA GLY A 217 4.93 12.80 4.10
C GLY A 217 4.92 13.85 2.99
N CYS A 218 6.03 13.95 2.26
CA CYS A 218 6.17 14.83 1.10
C CYS A 218 5.50 14.33 -0.19
N ILE A 219 4.90 13.13 -0.20
CA ILE A 219 4.29 12.55 -1.41
C ILE A 219 2.79 12.83 -1.43
N PHE A 220 2.36 13.55 -2.46
CA PHE A 220 0.96 13.81 -2.76
C PHE A 220 0.44 12.76 -3.73
N LEU A 221 -0.85 12.41 -3.60
CA LEU A 221 -1.53 11.59 -4.59
C LEU A 221 -1.65 12.39 -5.90
N PRO A 222 -1.01 11.97 -7.00
CA PRO A 222 -1.07 12.74 -8.23
C PRO A 222 -2.49 12.77 -8.79
N SER A 223 -2.96 13.93 -9.21
CA SER A 223 -4.34 14.13 -9.72
C SER A 223 -4.65 13.29 -10.97
N PHE A 224 -3.64 13.05 -11.81
CA PHE A 224 -3.76 12.22 -13.01
C PHE A 224 -3.78 10.71 -12.71
N LEU A 225 -3.39 10.29 -11.50
CA LEU A 225 -3.24 8.89 -11.17
C LEU A 225 -4.60 8.25 -10.87
N LYS A 226 -5.05 7.36 -11.76
CA LYS A 226 -6.33 6.65 -11.62
C LYS A 226 -6.26 5.58 -10.53
N GLN A 227 -7.40 5.28 -9.91
CA GLN A 227 -7.51 4.16 -8.97
C GLN A 227 -7.02 2.85 -9.60
N GLY A 228 -6.29 2.07 -8.81
CA GLY A 228 -5.68 0.81 -9.24
C GLY A 228 -4.44 0.96 -10.11
N HIS A 229 -3.93 2.18 -10.31
CA HIS A 229 -2.69 2.47 -11.03
C HIS A 229 -1.62 2.98 -10.06
N PHE A 230 -0.35 2.88 -10.47
CA PHE A 230 0.78 3.50 -9.77
C PHE A 230 1.60 4.35 -10.74
N VAL A 231 2.46 5.18 -10.17
CA VAL A 231 3.55 5.87 -10.85
C VAL A 231 4.84 5.66 -10.06
N GLU A 232 5.96 5.56 -10.77
CA GLU A 232 7.29 5.61 -10.15
C GLU A 232 7.60 7.02 -9.65
N LEU A 233 8.17 7.10 -8.46
CA LEU A 233 8.68 8.37 -7.95
C LEU A 233 10.07 8.62 -8.54
N GLY A 234 10.32 9.87 -8.92
CA GLY A 234 11.62 10.29 -9.43
C GLY A 234 12.66 10.42 -8.32
N GLN A 235 13.94 10.60 -8.73
CA GLN A 235 15.06 10.74 -7.79
C GLN A 235 14.81 11.80 -6.71
N LYS A 236 14.33 12.98 -7.10
CA LYS A 236 14.03 14.08 -6.17
C LYS A 236 13.02 13.69 -5.09
N GLU A 237 11.89 13.10 -5.49
CA GLU A 237 10.82 12.70 -4.55
C GLU A 237 11.30 11.61 -3.60
N VAL A 238 12.11 10.66 -4.08
CA VAL A 238 12.73 9.63 -3.25
C VAL A 238 13.76 10.22 -2.29
N ASP A 239 14.55 11.19 -2.75
CA ASP A 239 15.52 11.90 -1.91
C ASP A 239 14.82 12.68 -0.79
N ASP A 240 13.70 13.34 -1.09
CA ASP A 240 12.92 14.07 -0.09
C ASP A 240 12.30 13.09 0.93
N LEU A 241 11.83 11.91 0.50
CA LEU A 241 11.33 10.86 1.39
C LEU A 241 12.39 10.31 2.33
N VAL A 242 13.62 10.08 1.84
CA VAL A 242 14.68 9.45 2.65
C VAL A 242 15.30 10.46 3.61
N LYS A 243 15.37 11.74 3.23
CA LYS A 243 15.74 12.85 4.11
C LYS A 243 14.76 12.98 5.28
N LEU A 244 13.45 12.80 5.05
CA LEU A 244 12.43 12.85 6.11
C LEU A 244 12.69 11.83 7.24
N VAL A 245 13.48 10.78 6.96
CA VAL A 245 13.76 9.71 7.91
C VAL A 245 15.26 9.43 8.07
N ASP A 246 16.11 10.43 7.82
CA ASP A 246 17.57 10.39 8.01
C ASP A 246 18.26 9.17 7.37
N LEU A 247 17.86 8.85 6.14
CA LEU A 247 18.48 7.81 5.34
C LEU A 247 19.34 8.40 4.21
N PRO A 248 20.44 7.73 3.85
CA PRO A 248 21.26 8.18 2.73
C PRO A 248 20.50 8.09 1.40
N THR A 249 20.77 9.04 0.52
CA THR A 249 20.34 9.00 -0.87
C THR A 249 20.99 7.81 -1.58
N LEU A 250 20.17 7.10 -2.36
CA LEU A 250 20.59 6.02 -3.24
C LEU A 250 20.04 6.32 -4.64
N PRO A 251 20.71 5.83 -5.70
CA PRO A 251 20.18 5.96 -7.05
C PRO A 251 18.83 5.23 -7.17
N VAL A 252 17.88 5.91 -7.80
CA VAL A 252 16.58 5.36 -8.20
C VAL A 252 16.72 4.86 -9.64
N PRO A 253 16.83 3.54 -9.87
CA PRO A 253 16.83 3.03 -11.23
C PRO A 253 15.46 3.28 -11.87
N LYS A 254 15.44 3.50 -13.18
CA LYS A 254 14.19 3.53 -13.94
C LYS A 254 13.77 2.10 -14.28
N MET A 255 12.47 1.81 -14.27
CA MET A 255 12.00 0.54 -14.82
C MET A 255 12.42 0.37 -16.28
N THR A 256 12.80 -0.86 -16.61
CA THR A 256 13.17 -1.26 -17.96
C THR A 256 11.95 -1.17 -18.90
N PRO A 257 12.16 -1.02 -20.23
CA PRO A 257 11.05 -1.02 -21.20
C PRO A 257 10.16 -2.27 -21.11
N GLN A 258 10.75 -3.43 -20.76
CA GLN A 258 10.03 -4.68 -20.60
C GLN A 258 9.12 -4.65 -19.36
N GLU A 259 9.61 -4.13 -18.23
CA GLU A 259 8.81 -3.92 -17.03
C GLU A 259 7.65 -2.97 -17.33
N LEU A 260 7.90 -1.84 -18.00
CA LEU A 260 6.86 -0.88 -18.41
C LEU A 260 5.80 -1.51 -19.32
N LYS A 261 6.19 -2.38 -20.26
CA LYS A 261 5.27 -3.11 -21.14
C LYS A 261 4.40 -4.09 -20.33
N ASP A 262 4.99 -4.79 -19.37
CA ASP A 262 4.28 -5.69 -18.47
C ASP A 262 3.28 -4.96 -17.58
N VAL A 263 3.64 -3.78 -17.09
CA VAL A 263 2.75 -2.88 -16.36
C VAL A 263 1.54 -2.51 -17.20
N ARG A 264 1.76 -1.99 -18.42
CA ARG A 264 0.67 -1.61 -19.33
C ARG A 264 -0.26 -2.79 -19.61
N ARG A 265 0.29 -3.98 -19.85
CA ARG A 265 -0.47 -5.21 -20.09
C ARG A 265 -1.31 -5.66 -18.89
N ARG A 266 -0.78 -5.53 -17.66
CA ARG A 266 -1.50 -5.89 -16.43
C ARG A 266 -2.65 -4.93 -16.14
N LEU A 267 -2.38 -3.63 -16.27
CA LEU A 267 -3.38 -2.59 -16.06
C LEU A 267 -4.55 -2.73 -17.06
N SER A 268 -4.26 -3.05 -18.33
CA SER A 268 -5.31 -3.24 -19.35
C SER A 268 -6.12 -4.53 -19.16
N LYS A 269 -5.48 -5.67 -18.86
CA LYS A 269 -6.19 -6.95 -18.63
C LYS A 269 -7.15 -6.88 -17.45
N LYS A 270 -6.73 -6.28 -16.34
CA LYS A 270 -7.57 -6.20 -15.13
C LYS A 270 -8.70 -5.17 -15.28
N ALA A 271 -8.50 -4.10 -16.08
CA ALA A 271 -9.57 -3.18 -16.46
C ALA A 271 -10.68 -3.87 -17.27
N SER A 272 -10.32 -4.79 -18.16
CA SER A 272 -11.28 -5.61 -18.94
C SER A 272 -12.10 -6.56 -18.06
N SER A 273 -11.46 -7.23 -17.08
CA SER A 273 -12.13 -8.18 -16.19
C SER A 273 -13.15 -7.57 -15.21
N ARG A 274 -13.16 -6.24 -15.06
CA ARG A 274 -14.08 -5.52 -14.15
C ARG A 274 -15.27 -4.88 -14.87
N ARG A 275 -15.44 -5.07 -16.19
CA ARG A 275 -16.72 -4.74 -16.82
C ARG A 275 -17.79 -5.68 -16.23
N PRO A 276 -18.89 -5.16 -15.65
CA PRO A 276 -20.01 -6.02 -15.29
C PRO A 276 -20.45 -6.70 -16.59
N GLN A 277 -20.60 -8.02 -16.57
CA GLN A 277 -21.42 -8.68 -17.59
C GLN A 277 -22.81 -8.08 -17.44
N SER A 278 -23.15 -7.10 -18.29
CA SER A 278 -24.54 -6.75 -18.49
C SER A 278 -25.22 -8.04 -18.90
N SER A 279 -26.13 -8.52 -18.06
CA SER A 279 -27.01 -9.61 -18.37
C SER A 279 -27.77 -9.23 -19.65
N ALA A 280 -27.27 -9.70 -20.79
CA ALA A 280 -28.00 -9.70 -22.04
C ALA A 280 -29.17 -10.67 -21.83
N LYS A 281 -30.27 -10.17 -21.25
CA LYS A 281 -31.58 -10.80 -21.41
C LYS A 281 -31.87 -10.78 -22.91
N LYS A 282 -31.58 -11.89 -23.58
CA LYS A 282 -32.17 -12.21 -24.88
C LYS A 282 -33.67 -12.18 -24.69
N SER A 283 -34.33 -11.16 -25.24
CA SER A 283 -35.76 -11.19 -25.50
C SER A 283 -36.02 -12.34 -26.45
N ALA A 284 -36.55 -13.44 -25.93
CA ALA A 284 -37.10 -14.51 -26.75
C ALA A 284 -38.33 -13.95 -27.47
N THR A 285 -38.17 -13.74 -28.78
CA THR A 285 -39.25 -13.50 -29.72
C THR A 285 -40.22 -14.68 -29.68
N SER A 286 -41.39 -14.48 -29.08
CA SER A 286 -42.50 -15.44 -29.15
C SER A 286 -43.07 -15.43 -30.58
N ARG A 287 -42.63 -16.37 -31.41
CA ARG A 287 -43.31 -16.75 -32.66
C ARG A 287 -44.24 -17.94 -32.38
N GLY A 288 -45.51 -17.79 -32.79
CA GLY A 288 -46.35 -18.89 -33.26
C GLY A 288 -47.29 -19.54 -32.23
N ARG A 289 -48.54 -19.11 -32.19
CA ARG A 289 -49.69 -19.99 -31.92
C ARG A 289 -50.27 -20.43 -33.27
N PRO A 290 -50.45 -21.73 -33.56
CA PRO A 290 -51.38 -22.16 -34.57
C PRO A 290 -52.75 -22.36 -33.92
N SER A 291 -53.78 -21.67 -34.39
CA SER A 291 -55.17 -22.05 -34.13
C SER A 291 -55.66 -22.83 -35.35
N ASP A 292 -55.67 -24.15 -35.18
CA ASP A 292 -56.26 -25.11 -36.10
C ASP A 292 -57.79 -25.05 -36.03
N ARG A 293 -58.45 -25.33 -37.16
CA ARG A 293 -59.91 -25.35 -37.35
C ARG A 293 -60.49 -26.73 -37.03
N GLY A 294 -61.72 -26.74 -36.51
CA GLY A 294 -62.62 -27.90 -36.45
C GLY A 294 -63.19 -28.05 -35.04
N ARG A 295 -64.51 -28.07 -34.78
CA ARG A 295 -65.67 -28.42 -35.60
C ARG A 295 -66.86 -27.57 -35.15
#